data_AF-A0AAT9HMS7-F1
#
_entry.id   AF-A0AAT9HMS7-F1
#
_cell.length_a   1.000
_cell.length_b   1.000
_cell.length_c   1.000
_cell.angle_alpha   90.00
_cell.angle_beta   90.00
_cell.angle_gamma   90.00
#
_symmetry.space_group_name_H-M   'P 1'
#
loop_
_entity.id
_entity.type
_entity.pdbx_description
1 polymer ?
#
loop_
_entity_poly.entity_id
_entity_poly.type
_entity_poly.pdbx_seq_one_letter_code
_entity_poly.pdbx_strand_id
1 'polypeptide(L)'
;MLRLAARMVRFRKGGFAATFVALAAGAAVLMTCALLVESGRRYQGEPGRYAATAAVVADRELRVAGPTVFAETEYTTVTLPERGSVGAPLAEKLAEVPGVARVVGDRSITVTPAGAPELPAAGHGWASAALAPYRLVSGEPRARTGRSPSTPGSPTTWGSRPATARTSSPEARAGRTG
;
A
#
# COMPACT_ATOMS: atom_id res chain seq x y z
N MET A 1 56.97 13.04 8.20
CA MET A 1 56.35 11.88 7.50
C MET A 1 55.48 12.30 6.32
N LEU A 2 54.42 13.10 6.49
CA LEU A 2 53.53 13.59 5.41
C LEU A 2 54.23 14.26 4.21
N ARG A 3 55.31 15.03 4.46
CA ARG A 3 56.13 15.67 3.41
C ARG A 3 56.81 14.68 2.45
N LEU A 4 57.16 13.47 2.92
CA LEU A 4 57.82 12.45 2.12
C LEU A 4 56.80 11.72 1.22
N ALA A 5 55.62 11.43 1.75
CA ALA A 5 54.49 10.87 1.01
C ALA A 5 54.02 11.83 -0.12
N ALA A 6 53.91 13.12 0.16
CA ALA A 6 53.57 14.14 -0.84
C ALA A 6 54.61 14.23 -1.98
N ARG A 7 55.90 14.00 -1.67
CA ARG A 7 56.99 13.98 -2.67
C ARG A 7 56.93 12.75 -3.58
N MET A 8 56.54 11.58 -3.05
CA MET A 8 56.33 10.36 -3.83
C MET A 8 55.12 10.47 -4.78
N VAL A 9 54.01 11.07 -4.33
CA VAL A 9 52.84 11.34 -5.16
C VAL A 9 53.17 12.27 -6.33
N ARG A 10 54.07 13.22 -6.13
CA ARG A 10 54.46 14.21 -7.15
C ARG A 10 55.30 13.63 -8.29
N PHE A 11 55.97 12.48 -8.09
CA PHE A 11 56.75 11.78 -9.12
C PHE A 11 55.92 10.78 -9.96
N ARG A 12 54.77 10.28 -9.46
CA ARG A 12 53.86 9.36 -10.18
C ARG A 12 52.41 9.88 -10.22
N LYS A 13 52.23 11.14 -10.64
CA LYS A 13 50.93 11.84 -10.64
C LYS A 13 49.81 11.07 -11.35
N GLY A 14 50.12 10.40 -12.46
CA GLY A 14 49.14 9.63 -13.22
C GLY A 14 48.59 8.42 -12.46
N GLY A 15 49.46 7.65 -11.79
CA GLY A 15 49.04 6.48 -11.01
C GLY A 15 48.22 6.85 -9.77
N PHE A 16 48.61 7.92 -9.06
CA PHE A 16 47.86 8.41 -7.92
C PHE A 16 46.51 9.01 -8.31
N ALA A 17 46.46 9.76 -9.42
CA ALA A 17 45.20 10.27 -9.94
C ALA A 17 44.25 9.15 -10.36
N ALA A 18 44.77 8.10 -11.02
CA ALA A 18 43.97 6.95 -11.43
C ALA A 18 43.36 6.20 -10.22
N THR A 19 44.14 5.90 -9.19
CA THR A 19 43.62 5.22 -7.98
C THR A 19 42.67 6.12 -7.19
N PHE A 20 42.96 7.41 -7.08
CA PHE A 20 42.05 8.36 -6.44
C PHE A 20 40.70 8.41 -7.16
N VAL A 21 40.70 8.53 -8.49
CA VAL A 21 39.47 8.54 -9.29
C VAL A 21 38.72 7.20 -9.17
N ALA A 22 39.43 6.07 -9.20
CA ALA A 22 38.81 4.75 -9.04
C ALA A 22 38.14 4.61 -7.66
N LEU A 23 38.82 5.02 -6.59
CA LEU A 23 38.28 5.00 -5.22
C LEU A 23 37.12 5.99 -5.06
N ALA A 24 37.21 7.19 -5.64
CA ALA A 24 36.15 8.19 -5.60
C ALA A 24 34.89 7.69 -6.33
N ALA A 25 35.05 7.07 -7.50
CA ALA A 25 33.95 6.48 -8.24
C ALA A 25 33.30 5.32 -7.47
N GLY A 26 34.12 4.42 -6.89
CA GLY A 26 33.62 3.33 -6.04
C GLY A 26 32.84 3.84 -4.83
N ALA A 27 33.37 4.85 -4.13
CA ALA A 27 32.68 5.48 -3.00
C ALA A 27 31.36 6.14 -3.43
N ALA A 28 31.32 6.82 -4.58
CA ALA A 28 30.10 7.44 -5.09
C ALA A 28 28.99 6.41 -5.39
N VAL A 29 29.34 5.26 -5.98
CA VAL A 29 28.39 4.16 -6.22
C VAL A 29 27.84 3.63 -4.88
N LEU A 30 28.72 3.36 -3.92
CA LEU A 30 28.31 2.86 -2.60
C LEU A 30 27.39 3.86 -1.87
N MET A 31 27.70 5.16 -1.92
CA MET A 31 26.87 6.21 -1.34
C MET A 31 25.50 6.30 -2.02
N THR A 32 25.44 6.13 -3.34
CA THR A 32 24.17 6.13 -4.08
C THR A 32 23.28 4.96 -3.66
N CYS A 33 23.85 3.75 -3.58
CA CYS A 33 23.12 2.58 -3.08
C CYS A 33 22.64 2.78 -1.64
N ALA A 34 23.49 3.31 -0.76
CA ALA A 34 23.13 3.61 0.62
C ALA A 34 21.98 4.64 0.70
N LEU A 35 22.00 5.67 -0.14
CA LEU A 35 20.94 6.68 -0.18
C LEU A 35 19.61 6.11 -0.66
N LEU A 36 19.62 5.19 -1.65
CA LEU A 36 18.43 4.46 -2.08
C LEU A 36 17.85 3.61 -0.96
N VAL A 37 18.69 2.85 -0.26
CA VAL A 37 18.27 2.03 0.89
C VAL A 37 17.70 2.89 2.01
N GLU A 38 18.38 3.98 2.37
CA GLU A 38 17.90 4.88 3.42
C GLU A 38 16.60 5.59 3.01
N SER A 39 16.44 5.92 1.72
CA SER A 39 15.18 6.47 1.20
C SER A 39 14.03 5.47 1.35
N GLY A 40 14.26 4.20 1.00
CA GLY A 40 13.27 3.14 1.17
C GLY A 40 12.93 2.88 2.65
N ARG A 41 13.95 2.90 3.52
CA ARG A 41 13.76 2.67 4.96
C ARG A 41 13.06 3.82 5.67
N ARG A 42 13.28 5.07 5.21
CA ARG A 42 12.61 6.27 5.70
C ARG A 42 11.23 6.49 5.08
N TYR A 43 10.91 5.80 4.00
CA TYR A 43 9.62 5.95 3.33
C TYR A 43 8.49 5.48 4.25
N GLN A 44 7.88 6.46 4.92
CA GLN A 44 6.59 6.31 5.58
C GLN A 44 5.56 6.84 4.60
N GLY A 45 5.02 5.96 3.75
CA GLY A 45 3.96 6.35 2.83
C GLY A 45 2.79 6.90 3.62
N GLU A 46 2.33 8.11 3.27
CA GLU A 46 1.18 8.73 3.92
C GLU A 46 -0.01 7.74 3.83
N PRO A 47 -0.52 7.24 4.96
CA PRO A 47 -1.58 6.25 4.92
C PRO A 47 -2.86 6.97 4.49
N GLY A 48 -3.09 7.11 3.18
CA GLY A 48 -4.13 7.98 2.63
C GLY A 48 -5.53 7.68 3.17
N ARG A 49 -6.30 6.83 2.48
CA ARG A 49 -7.67 6.52 2.89
C ARG A 49 -7.76 5.66 4.14
N TYR A 50 -6.71 4.92 4.50
CA TYR A 50 -6.73 3.97 5.61
C TYR A 50 -6.01 4.48 6.87
N ALA A 51 -5.73 5.80 6.94
CA ALA A 51 -5.03 6.43 8.06
C ALA A 51 -5.65 6.13 9.42
N ALA A 52 -6.97 5.96 9.49
CA ALA A 52 -7.69 5.70 10.73
C ALA A 52 -7.73 4.20 11.12
N THR A 53 -6.96 3.34 10.43
CA THR A 53 -6.93 1.89 10.67
C THR A 53 -5.60 1.43 11.21
N ALA A 54 -5.63 0.42 12.10
CA ALA A 54 -4.43 -0.20 12.64
C ALA A 54 -3.81 -1.21 11.66
N ALA A 55 -4.64 -1.92 10.87
CA ALA A 55 -4.19 -2.91 9.92
C ALA A 55 -5.13 -3.00 8.70
N VAL A 56 -4.54 -3.32 7.55
CA VAL A 56 -5.25 -3.55 6.28
C VAL A 56 -4.93 -4.96 5.80
N VAL A 57 -5.96 -5.77 5.58
CA VAL A 57 -5.82 -7.12 5.03
C VAL A 57 -6.25 -7.08 3.57
N ALA A 58 -5.32 -7.28 2.65
CA ALA A 58 -5.60 -7.33 1.22
C ALA A 58 -4.88 -8.51 0.59
N ASP A 59 -5.52 -9.13 -0.40
CA ASP A 59 -4.84 -10.12 -1.22
C ASP A 59 -3.90 -9.37 -2.17
N ARG A 60 -2.61 -9.71 -2.18
CA ARG A 60 -1.61 -9.03 -3.04
C ARG A 60 -1.32 -9.84 -4.30
N GLU A 61 -1.73 -11.10 -4.33
CA GLU A 61 -1.35 -12.05 -5.37
C GLU A 61 -2.61 -12.59 -6.05
N LEU A 62 -2.75 -12.34 -7.35
CA LEU A 62 -3.78 -13.00 -8.14
C LEU A 62 -3.16 -14.23 -8.79
N ARG A 63 -3.59 -15.42 -8.36
CA ARG A 63 -3.24 -16.67 -9.02
C ARG A 63 -4.20 -16.89 -10.18
N VAL A 64 -3.72 -16.69 -11.40
CA VAL A 64 -4.50 -16.92 -12.62
C VAL A 64 -4.15 -18.31 -13.14
N ALA A 65 -5.17 -19.15 -13.34
CA ALA A 65 -5.00 -20.41 -14.05
C ALA A 65 -4.69 -20.10 -15.52
N GLY A 66 -3.53 -20.56 -15.99
CA GLY A 66 -3.14 -20.58 -17.38
C GLY A 66 -3.89 -21.68 -18.15
N PRO A 67 -3.69 -21.74 -19.48
CA PRO A 67 -4.29 -22.78 -20.30
C PRO A 67 -3.85 -24.16 -19.82
N THR A 68 -4.81 -25.09 -19.73
CA THR A 68 -4.51 -26.49 -19.42
C THR A 68 -3.82 -27.13 -20.62
N VAL A 69 -2.58 -27.54 -20.45
CA VAL A 69 -1.81 -28.30 -21.44
C VAL A 69 -1.42 -29.63 -20.81
N PHE A 70 -1.66 -30.75 -21.49
CA PHE A 70 -1.37 -32.10 -20.98
C PHE A 70 -2.00 -32.45 -19.62
N ALA A 71 -3.25 -32.04 -19.38
CA ALA A 71 -3.97 -32.29 -18.13
C ALA A 71 -3.34 -31.66 -16.86
N GLU A 72 -2.30 -30.83 -17.01
CA GLU A 72 -1.80 -29.96 -15.96
C GLU A 72 -2.29 -28.53 -16.18
N THR A 73 -2.76 -27.91 -15.10
CA THR A 73 -3.12 -26.48 -15.09
C THR A 73 -1.90 -25.71 -14.65
N GLU A 74 -1.28 -24.96 -15.55
CA GLU A 74 -0.20 -24.05 -15.20
C GLU A 74 -0.80 -22.87 -14.41
N TYR A 75 -0.17 -22.49 -13.29
CA TYR A 75 -0.63 -21.34 -12.51
C TYR A 75 0.43 -20.24 -12.61
N THR A 76 0.02 -19.06 -13.06
CA THR A 76 0.88 -17.88 -13.02
C THR A 76 0.40 -16.96 -11.90
N THR A 77 1.32 -16.58 -11.02
CA THR A 77 1.07 -15.58 -9.99
C THR A 77 1.36 -14.20 -10.57
N VAL A 78 0.34 -13.36 -10.69
CA VAL A 78 0.51 -11.96 -11.10
C VAL A 78 0.42 -11.09 -9.84
N THR A 79 1.49 -10.32 -9.58
CA THR A 79 1.43 -9.27 -8.55
C THR A 79 0.58 -8.14 -9.08
N LEU A 80 -0.60 -7.97 -8.50
CA LEU A 80 -1.52 -6.93 -8.95
C LEU A 80 -1.02 -5.56 -8.46
N PRO A 81 -0.85 -4.55 -9.34
CA PRO A 81 -0.47 -3.20 -8.92
C PRO A 81 -1.56 -2.56 -8.03
N GLU A 82 -2.79 -3.06 -8.15
CA GLU A 82 -3.95 -2.66 -7.38
C GLU A 82 -4.25 -3.70 -6.30
N ARG A 83 -4.38 -3.31 -5.03
CA ARG A 83 -4.63 -4.23 -3.91
C ARG A 83 -5.83 -5.14 -4.23
N GLY A 84 -5.62 -6.46 -4.19
CA GLY A 84 -6.61 -7.48 -4.49
C GLY A 84 -7.73 -7.56 -3.46
N SER A 85 -8.84 -8.17 -3.87
CA SER A 85 -10.03 -8.37 -3.05
C SER A 85 -9.81 -9.42 -1.97
N VAL A 86 -10.52 -9.28 -0.85
CA VAL A 86 -10.68 -10.40 0.09
C VAL A 86 -12.13 -10.88 0.07
N GLY A 87 -12.32 -12.19 0.24
CA GLY A 87 -13.65 -12.78 0.32
C GLY A 87 -14.45 -12.22 1.51
N ALA A 88 -15.74 -11.99 1.30
CA ALA A 88 -16.67 -11.53 2.34
C ALA A 88 -16.60 -12.32 3.68
N PRO A 89 -16.51 -13.67 3.71
CA PRO A 89 -16.47 -14.41 4.98
C PRO A 89 -15.19 -14.18 5.79
N LEU A 90 -14.13 -13.61 5.19
CA LEU A 90 -12.92 -13.27 5.94
C LEU A 90 -13.18 -12.15 6.95
N ALA A 91 -14.09 -11.22 6.64
CA ALA A 91 -14.40 -10.12 7.54
C ALA A 91 -15.06 -10.61 8.83
N GLU A 92 -15.93 -11.62 8.73
CA GLU A 92 -16.58 -12.26 9.87
C GLU A 92 -15.56 -12.98 10.74
N LYS A 93 -14.68 -13.79 10.14
CA LYS A 93 -13.60 -14.47 10.86
C LYS A 93 -12.65 -13.50 11.57
N LEU A 94 -12.34 -12.36 10.95
CA LEU A 94 -11.49 -11.34 11.56
C LEU A 94 -12.18 -10.65 12.74
N ALA A 95 -13.51 -10.56 12.74
CA ALA A 95 -14.25 -9.96 13.85
C ALA A 95 -14.26 -10.86 15.10
N GLU A 96 -14.06 -12.17 14.92
CA GLU A 96 -13.97 -13.14 16.01
C GLU A 96 -12.58 -13.17 16.68
N VAL A 97 -11.56 -12.53 16.09
CA VAL A 97 -10.20 -12.52 16.64
C VAL A 97 -10.15 -11.68 17.93
N PRO A 98 -9.67 -12.24 19.06
CA PRO A 98 -9.51 -11.48 20.29
C PRO A 98 -8.66 -10.22 20.09
N GLY A 99 -9.16 -9.07 20.55
CA GLY A 99 -8.50 -7.77 20.41
C GLY A 99 -8.87 -6.98 19.15
N VAL A 100 -9.69 -7.53 18.25
CA VAL A 100 -10.26 -6.77 17.13
C VAL A 100 -11.51 -6.02 17.60
N ALA A 101 -11.44 -4.69 17.59
CA ALA A 101 -12.54 -3.82 18.01
C ALA A 101 -13.59 -3.62 16.91
N ARG A 102 -13.17 -3.59 15.64
CA ARG A 102 -14.06 -3.39 14.50
C ARG A 102 -13.43 -3.87 13.20
N VAL A 103 -14.21 -4.57 12.39
CA VAL A 103 -13.85 -4.92 11.00
C VAL A 103 -14.76 -4.16 10.03
N VAL A 104 -14.19 -3.63 8.96
CA VAL A 104 -14.91 -2.91 7.90
C VAL A 104 -14.42 -3.42 6.55
N GLY A 105 -15.33 -4.00 5.76
CA GLY A 105 -15.09 -4.33 4.36
C GLY A 105 -15.12 -3.07 3.49
N ASP A 106 -14.03 -2.72 2.82
CA ASP A 106 -14.02 -1.61 1.87
C ASP A 106 -14.38 -2.08 0.46
N ARG A 107 -15.55 -1.64 -0.04
CA ARG A 107 -15.97 -1.86 -1.41
C ARG A 107 -15.93 -0.54 -2.16
N SER A 108 -15.22 -0.50 -3.28
CA SER A 108 -15.14 0.64 -4.17
C SER A 108 -15.80 0.33 -5.51
N ILE A 109 -16.53 1.30 -6.04
CA ILE A 109 -17.01 1.33 -7.42
C ILE A 109 -16.38 2.53 -8.14
N THR A 110 -16.08 2.40 -9.42
CA THR A 110 -15.69 3.57 -10.21
C THR A 110 -16.94 4.43 -10.43
N VAL A 111 -16.83 5.73 -10.17
CA VAL A 111 -17.91 6.69 -10.36
C VAL A 111 -17.41 7.89 -11.15
N THR A 112 -18.28 8.47 -11.96
CA THR A 112 -18.02 9.71 -12.68
C THR A 112 -18.77 10.83 -11.97
N PRO A 113 -18.07 11.83 -11.37
CA PRO A 113 -18.73 12.93 -10.71
C PRO A 113 -19.46 13.81 -11.74
N ALA A 114 -20.74 14.12 -11.47
CA ALA A 114 -21.56 14.91 -12.40
C ALA A 114 -20.99 16.32 -12.68
N GLY A 115 -20.31 16.95 -11.70
CA GLY A 115 -19.70 18.27 -11.86
C GLY A 115 -18.24 18.26 -12.32
N ALA A 116 -17.64 17.08 -12.49
CA ALA A 116 -16.24 16.94 -12.85
C ALA A 116 -16.00 15.57 -13.53
N PRO A 117 -16.59 15.33 -14.71
CA PRO A 117 -16.58 14.01 -15.35
C PRO A 117 -15.18 13.52 -15.73
N GLU A 118 -14.24 14.43 -15.95
CA GLU A 118 -12.85 14.13 -16.28
C GLU A 118 -12.01 13.69 -15.06
N LEU A 119 -12.51 13.90 -13.83
CA LEU A 119 -11.80 13.45 -12.64
C LEU A 119 -12.19 12.00 -12.30
N PRO A 120 -11.22 11.06 -12.31
CA PRO A 120 -11.48 9.70 -11.87
C PRO A 120 -11.85 9.72 -10.38
N ALA A 121 -13.05 9.21 -10.06
CA ALA A 121 -13.52 9.11 -8.70
C ALA A 121 -13.93 7.67 -8.37
N ALA A 122 -13.79 7.33 -7.08
CA ALA A 122 -14.24 6.07 -6.54
C ALA A 122 -15.39 6.32 -5.54
N GLY A 123 -16.53 5.68 -5.77
CA GLY A 123 -17.61 5.58 -4.80
C GLY A 123 -17.31 4.45 -3.83
N HIS A 124 -17.61 4.64 -2.55
CA HIS A 124 -17.38 3.61 -1.53
C HIS A 124 -18.63 3.32 -0.73
N GLY A 125 -18.69 2.12 -0.14
CA GLY A 125 -19.72 1.77 0.82
C GLY A 125 -19.72 2.72 2.03
N TRP A 126 -20.90 2.99 2.59
CA TRP A 126 -21.04 3.91 3.72
C TRP A 126 -20.18 3.51 4.94
N ALA A 127 -20.06 2.21 5.19
CA ALA A 127 -19.23 1.68 6.27
C ALA A 127 -17.74 2.06 6.11
N SER A 128 -17.24 2.20 4.88
CA SER A 128 -15.86 2.57 4.56
C SER A 128 -15.50 4.00 4.98
N ALA A 129 -16.48 4.85 5.31
CA ALA A 129 -16.20 6.19 5.81
C ALA A 129 -15.44 6.18 7.13
N ALA A 130 -15.60 5.14 7.95
CA ALA A 130 -14.88 4.98 9.22
C ALA A 130 -13.36 4.71 9.03
N LEU A 131 -12.92 4.44 7.80
CA LEU A 131 -11.52 4.18 7.46
C LEU A 131 -10.75 5.46 7.14
N ALA A 132 -11.48 6.44 6.61
CA ALA A 132 -10.94 7.68 6.11
C ALA A 132 -10.40 8.58 7.23
N PRO A 133 -9.38 9.42 6.93
CA PRO A 133 -8.87 10.42 7.88
C PRO A 133 -9.82 11.59 8.13
N TYR A 134 -10.96 11.65 7.43
CA TYR A 134 -11.94 12.73 7.54
C TYR A 134 -13.24 12.27 8.21
N ARG A 135 -13.92 13.20 8.88
CA ARG A 135 -15.24 12.97 9.49
C ARG A 135 -16.34 13.29 8.50
N LEU A 136 -17.32 12.40 8.35
CA LEU A 136 -18.57 12.73 7.67
C LEU A 136 -19.31 13.82 8.47
N VAL A 137 -19.49 14.99 7.86
CA VAL A 137 -20.21 16.12 8.45
C VAL A 137 -21.70 16.07 8.10
N SER A 138 -22.03 15.51 6.94
CA SER A 138 -23.40 15.43 6.42
C SER A 138 -23.63 14.16 5.59
N GLY A 139 -24.89 13.73 5.52
CA GLY A 139 -25.33 12.56 4.76
C GLY A 139 -25.64 11.38 5.68
N GLU A 140 -26.52 10.50 5.21
CA GLU A 140 -26.99 9.34 5.96
C GLU A 140 -26.85 8.05 5.13
N PRO A 141 -26.59 6.91 5.77
CA PRO A 141 -26.62 5.63 5.10
C PRO A 141 -28.01 5.41 4.51
N ARG A 142 -28.09 5.24 3.18
CA ARG A 142 -29.32 4.79 2.56
C ARG A 142 -29.40 3.28 2.75
N ALA A 143 -30.38 2.83 3.53
CA ALA A 143 -30.72 1.43 3.63
C ALA A 143 -31.08 0.90 2.23
N ARG A 144 -30.68 -0.33 1.94
CA ARG A 144 -30.97 -1.03 0.67
C ARG A 144 -32.47 -1.19 0.49
N THR A 145 -33.15 -0.18 -0.06
CA THR A 145 -34.41 -0.38 -0.78
C THR A 145 -34.01 -0.84 -2.17
N GLY A 146 -34.26 -2.12 -2.47
CA GLY A 146 -33.86 -2.74 -3.74
C GLY A 146 -34.47 -2.03 -4.94
N ARG A 147 -33.73 -1.08 -5.52
CA ARG A 147 -33.81 -0.66 -6.93
C ARG A 147 -32.70 0.36 -7.17
N SER A 148 -31.60 -0.08 -7.77
CA SER A 148 -30.82 0.85 -8.57
C SER A 148 -31.64 1.14 -9.84
N PRO A 149 -31.76 2.39 -10.32
CA PRO A 149 -32.18 2.62 -11.68
C PRO A 149 -31.08 2.04 -12.56
N SER A 150 -31.31 0.86 -13.11
CA SER A 150 -30.46 0.29 -14.14
C SER A 150 -30.55 1.20 -15.36
N THR A 151 -29.52 2.00 -15.61
CA THR A 151 -29.24 2.49 -16.96
C THR A 151 -28.94 1.26 -17.81
N PRO A 152 -29.69 0.98 -18.89
CA PRO A 152 -29.37 -0.14 -19.76
C PRO A 152 -28.09 0.20 -20.54
N GLY A 153 -27.03 -0.61 -20.41
CA GLY A 153 -25.94 -0.58 -21.40
C GLY A 153 -24.50 -0.84 -20.93
N SER A 154 -24.19 -0.91 -19.63
CA SER A 154 -22.79 -1.09 -19.20
C SER A 154 -22.52 -2.49 -18.61
N PRO A 155 -21.59 -3.29 -19.16
CA PRO A 155 -21.19 -4.55 -18.56
C PRO A 155 -20.47 -4.25 -17.23
N THR A 156 -21.19 -4.37 -16.12
CA THR A 156 -20.63 -4.11 -14.79
C THR A 156 -20.08 -5.42 -14.24
N THR A 157 -18.79 -5.65 -14.44
CA THR A 157 -18.07 -6.77 -13.82
C THR A 157 -17.83 -6.44 -12.34
N TRP A 158 -18.40 -7.23 -11.44
CA TRP A 158 -18.40 -6.97 -10.00
C TRP A 158 -17.04 -7.33 -9.36
N GLY A 159 -16.17 -6.35 -9.19
CA GLY A 159 -14.97 -6.47 -8.37
C GLY A 159 -15.25 -6.15 -6.90
N SER A 160 -15.18 -7.13 -6.00
CA SER A 160 -15.09 -6.86 -4.55
C SER A 160 -13.67 -6.39 -4.19
N ARG A 161 -13.46 -5.69 -3.06
CA ARG A 161 -12.17 -5.14 -2.60
C ARG A 161 -12.01 -5.28 -1.06
N PRO A 162 -10.80 -5.09 -0.48
CA PRO A 162 -10.38 -5.71 0.79
C PRO A 162 -11.05 -5.23 2.09
N ALA A 163 -10.96 -6.05 3.14
CA ALA A 163 -11.47 -5.79 4.49
C ALA A 163 -10.35 -5.34 5.46
N THR A 164 -10.66 -4.39 6.34
CA THR A 164 -9.73 -3.80 7.30
C THR A 164 -10.19 -4.10 8.72
N ALA A 165 -9.26 -4.40 9.63
CA ALA A 165 -9.52 -4.69 11.03
C ALA A 165 -8.79 -3.67 11.92
N ARG A 166 -9.51 -3.12 12.90
CA ARG A 166 -8.98 -2.24 13.93
C ARG A 166 -8.70 -3.09 15.17
N THR A 167 -7.43 -3.22 15.57
CA THR A 167 -7.06 -3.82 16.85
C THR A 167 -7.02 -2.75 17.94
N SER A 168 -7.50 -3.08 19.13
CA SER A 168 -7.31 -2.27 20.34
C SER A 168 -6.28 -2.97 21.22
N SER A 169 -5.10 -2.37 21.39
CA SER A 169 -4.11 -2.81 22.37
C SER A 169 -4.54 -2.35 23.77
N PRO A 170 -4.52 -3.21 24.81
CA PRO A 170 -4.87 -2.84 26.17
C PRO A 170 -3.60 -2.46 26.95
N GLU A 171 -3.01 -1.28 26.71
CA GLU A 171 -1.81 -0.90 27.48
C GLU A 171 -1.62 0.62 27.73
N ALA A 172 -2.71 1.37 27.87
CA ALA A 172 -2.64 2.79 28.23
C ALA A 172 -3.65 3.21 29.32
N ARG A 173 -3.82 2.36 30.35
CA ARG A 173 -4.58 2.72 31.56
C ARG A 173 -3.93 2.15 32.82
N ALA A 174 -2.74 2.63 33.15
CA ALA A 174 -2.22 2.59 34.52
C ALA A 174 -1.22 3.74 34.68
N GLY A 175 -1.61 4.79 35.39
CA GLY A 175 -0.74 5.96 35.61
C GLY A 175 -1.48 7.28 35.71
N ARG A 176 -2.62 7.32 36.42
CA ARG A 176 -3.13 8.57 37.00
C ARG A 176 -4.16 8.24 38.07
N THR A 177 -3.73 8.22 39.33
CA THR A 177 -4.50 8.58 40.54
C THR A 177 -3.61 8.37 41.76
N GLY A 178 -3.55 9.37 42.64
CA GLY A 178 -3.08 9.26 44.03
C GLY A 178 -1.61 9.52 44.23
#